data_AF-A0A434NKT6-F1
#
_entry.id   AF-A0A434NKT6-F1
#
_cell.length_a   1.000
_cell.length_b   1.000
_cell.length_c   1.000
_cell.angle_alpha   90.00
_cell.angle_beta   90.00
_cell.angle_gamma   90.00
#
_symmetry.space_group_name_H-M   'P 1'
#
loop_
_entity.id
_entity.type
_entity.pdbx_description
1 polymer ?
#
loop_
_entity_poly.entity_id
_entity_poly.type
_entity_poly.pdbx_seq_one_letter_code
_entity_poly.pdbx_strand_id
1 'polypeptide(L)'
;MTEAASMLNLSPATVLRQIRAGIIPAQQYCMGAPWVIKRGNIEDSHLIERIKSCSKGPLSSDSDQKTLVFQQRSEMGIMTWDQGQSPRSLSSPPSRSLTTSRSPALLVPSSA
;
A
#
# COMPACT_ATOMS: atom_id res chain seq x y z
N MET A 1 -0.57 1.57 -17.95
CA MET A 1 -1.67 0.82 -17.27
C MET A 1 -3.01 1.53 -17.36
N THR A 2 -3.08 2.83 -17.10
CA THR A 2 -4.34 3.60 -17.16
C THR A 2 -5.08 3.48 -18.49
N GLU A 3 -4.37 3.56 -19.62
CA GLU A 3 -4.97 3.40 -20.95
C GLU A 3 -5.63 2.02 -21.12
N ALA A 4 -4.89 0.94 -20.87
CA ALA A 4 -5.43 -0.42 -20.94
C ALA A 4 -6.60 -0.65 -19.98
N ALA A 5 -6.56 -0.05 -18.78
CA ALA A 5 -7.66 -0.09 -17.83
C ALA A 5 -8.93 0.55 -18.40
N SER A 6 -8.79 1.71 -19.05
CA SER A 6 -9.91 2.37 -19.75
C SER A 6 -10.43 1.54 -20.92
N MET A 7 -9.55 0.94 -21.71
CA MET A 7 -9.96 0.13 -22.88
C MET A 7 -10.70 -1.15 -22.47
N LEU A 8 -10.28 -1.78 -21.36
CA LEU A 8 -10.87 -3.03 -20.87
C LEU A 8 -12.03 -2.83 -19.88
N ASN A 9 -12.36 -1.58 -19.52
CA ASN A 9 -13.28 -1.25 -18.43
C ASN A 9 -12.92 -1.94 -17.10
N LEU A 10 -11.64 -1.92 -16.73
CA LEU A 10 -11.11 -2.50 -15.49
C LEU A 10 -10.45 -1.42 -14.64
N SER A 11 -10.21 -1.72 -13.35
CA SER A 11 -9.32 -0.91 -12.53
C SER A 11 -7.85 -1.18 -12.90
N PRO A 12 -6.94 -0.18 -12.80
CA PRO A 12 -5.51 -0.38 -13.05
C PRO A 12 -4.89 -1.51 -12.20
N ALA A 13 -5.34 -1.66 -10.95
CA ALA A 13 -4.93 -2.74 -10.07
C ALA A 13 -5.35 -4.12 -10.60
N THR A 14 -6.54 -4.22 -11.19
CA THR A 14 -7.00 -5.46 -11.83
C THR A 14 -6.17 -5.77 -13.07
N VAL A 15 -5.88 -4.77 -13.91
CA VAL A 15 -4.99 -4.94 -15.07
C VAL A 15 -3.63 -5.48 -14.63
N LEU A 16 -3.01 -4.89 -13.60
CA LEU A 16 -1.74 -5.38 -13.06
C LEU A 16 -1.83 -6.83 -12.56
N ARG A 17 -2.92 -7.20 -11.87
CA ARG A 17 -3.15 -8.57 -11.43
C ARG A 17 -3.25 -9.54 -12.61
N GLN A 18 -3.97 -9.16 -13.67
CA GLN A 18 -4.11 -10.00 -14.86
C GLN A 18 -2.79 -10.16 -15.64
N ILE A 19 -1.96 -9.11 -15.68
CA ILE A 19 -0.61 -9.18 -16.23
C ILE A 19 0.25 -10.17 -15.43
N ARG A 20 0.25 -10.06 -14.10
CA ARG A 20 0.98 -10.97 -13.21
C ARG A 20 0.50 -12.41 -13.30
N ALA A 21 -0.79 -12.62 -13.56
CA ALA A 21 -1.39 -13.93 -13.81
C ALA A 21 -1.10 -14.47 -15.22
N GLY A 22 -0.42 -13.71 -16.09
CA GLY A 22 -0.11 -14.10 -17.47
C GLY A 22 -1.33 -14.11 -18.42
N ILE A 23 -2.44 -13.48 -18.03
CA ILE A 23 -3.66 -13.41 -18.84
C ILE A 23 -3.56 -12.28 -19.86
N ILE A 24 -3.07 -11.10 -19.45
CA ILE A 24 -2.79 -9.99 -20.37
C ILE A 24 -1.32 -10.07 -20.76
N PRO A 25 -0.98 -10.33 -22.04
CA PRO A 25 0.41 -10.37 -22.47
C PRO A 25 0.99 -8.96 -22.44
N ALA A 26 1.96 -8.78 -21.55
CA ALA A 26 2.67 -7.54 -21.33
C ALA A 26 4.14 -7.83 -21.05
N GLN A 27 5.01 -6.86 -21.34
CA GLN A 27 6.44 -6.97 -21.08
C GLN A 27 6.90 -5.87 -20.13
N GLN A 28 7.83 -6.24 -19.26
CA GLN A 28 8.56 -5.31 -18.42
C GLN A 28 10.05 -5.47 -18.75
N TYR A 29 10.69 -4.42 -19.27
CA TYR A 29 12.06 -4.52 -19.76
C TYR A 29 13.10 -4.72 -18.64
N CYS A 30 12.86 -4.13 -17.47
CA CYS A 30 13.67 -4.34 -16.28
C CYS A 30 12.80 -4.19 -15.02
N MET A 31 13.27 -4.69 -13.88
CA MET A 31 12.55 -4.56 -12.62
C MET A 31 12.26 -3.07 -12.31
N GLY A 32 11.01 -2.76 -11.99
CA GLY A 32 10.56 -1.39 -11.73
C GLY A 32 10.16 -0.59 -12.97
N ALA A 33 10.48 -1.06 -14.19
CA ALA A 33 10.00 -0.41 -15.41
C ALA A 33 8.47 -0.52 -15.53
N PRO A 34 7.81 0.42 -16.23
CA PRO A 34 6.40 0.27 -16.57
C PRO A 34 6.15 -0.98 -17.43
N TRP A 35 4.99 -1.60 -17.24
CA TRP A 35 4.53 -2.67 -18.12
C TRP A 35 4.06 -2.12 -19.46
N VAL A 36 4.59 -2.66 -20.55
CA VAL A 36 4.21 -2.34 -21.92
C VAL A 36 3.24 -3.40 -22.45
N ILE A 37 2.10 -2.94 -22.95
CA ILE A 37 1.03 -3.79 -23.49
C ILE A 37 0.82 -3.38 -24.94
N LYS A 38 0.86 -4.35 -25.86
CA LYS A 38 0.58 -4.08 -27.27
C LYS A 38 -0.92 -3.88 -27.46
N ARG A 39 -1.32 -2.90 -28.27
CA ARG A 39 -2.72 -2.60 -28.54
C ARG A 39 -3.51 -3.81 -29.07
N GLY A 40 -2.94 -4.55 -30.02
CA GLY A 40 -3.57 -5.75 -30.57
C GLY A 40 -3.85 -6.84 -29.54
N ASN A 41 -3.12 -6.89 -28.43
CA ASN A 41 -3.42 -7.84 -27.34
C ASN A 41 -4.66 -7.42 -26.54
N ILE A 42 -4.95 -6.12 -26.47
CA ILE A 42 -6.10 -5.57 -25.72
C ILE A 42 -7.38 -5.70 -26.53
N GLU A 43 -7.26 -5.62 -27.86
CA GLU A 43 -8.37 -5.73 -28.82
C GLU A 43 -8.76 -7.19 -29.12
N ASP A 44 -7.95 -8.17 -28.68
CA ASP A 44 -8.24 -9.58 -28.86
C ASP A 44 -9.49 -10.02 -28.07
N SER A 45 -10.49 -10.51 -28.79
CA SER A 45 -11.76 -10.96 -28.22
C SER A 45 -11.59 -12.15 -27.27
N HIS A 46 -10.66 -13.06 -27.54
CA HIS A 46 -10.40 -14.21 -26.67
C HIS A 46 -9.84 -13.78 -25.30
N LEU A 47 -9.01 -12.75 -25.28
CA LEU A 47 -8.48 -12.16 -24.05
C LEU A 47 -9.61 -11.50 -23.25
N ILE A 48 -10.51 -10.77 -23.90
CA ILE A 48 -11.65 -10.13 -23.23
C ILE A 48 -12.55 -11.17 -22.56
N GLU A 49 -12.84 -12.28 -23.23
CA GLU A 49 -13.62 -13.39 -22.66
C GLU A 49 -12.92 -14.03 -21.46
N ARG A 50 -11.61 -14.28 -21.58
CA ARG A 50 -10.80 -14.87 -20.50
C ARG A 50 -10.73 -13.97 -19.25
N ILE A 51 -10.67 -12.65 -19.44
CA ILE A 51 -10.72 -11.69 -18.34
C ILE A 51 -12.08 -11.75 -17.64
N LYS A 52 -13.18 -11.82 -18.41
CA LYS A 52 -14.55 -11.89 -17.87
C LYS A 52 -14.83 -13.18 -17.10
N SER A 53 -14.25 -14.31 -17.50
CA SER A 53 -14.41 -15.58 -16.77
C SER A 53 -13.64 -15.59 -15.45
N CYS A 54 -12.49 -14.91 -15.38
CA CYS A 54 -11.65 -14.88 -14.19
C CYS A 54 -12.23 -14.03 -13.04
N SER A 55 -13.20 -13.15 -13.29
CA SER A 55 -13.79 -12.26 -12.27
C SER A 55 -14.99 -12.86 -11.51
N LYS A 56 -15.53 -14.00 -11.96
CA LYS A 56 -16.81 -14.55 -11.48
C LYS A 56 -16.68 -15.76 -10.55
N GLY A 57 -15.51 -15.99 -9.95
CA GLY A 57 -15.37 -17.04 -8.96
C GLY A 57 -16.40 -16.85 -7.84
N PRO A 58 -17.11 -17.90 -7.40
CA PRO A 58 -18.03 -17.78 -6.29
C PRO A 58 -17.27 -17.29 -5.06
N LEU A 59 -17.90 -16.39 -4.30
CA LEU A 59 -17.43 -16.08 -2.96
C LEU A 59 -17.37 -17.41 -2.19
N SER A 60 -16.33 -17.60 -1.36
CA SER A 60 -16.22 -18.81 -0.57
C SER A 60 -17.50 -19.03 0.24
N SER A 61 -17.98 -20.27 0.29
CA SER A 61 -19.16 -20.66 1.08
C SER A 61 -18.87 -20.78 2.58
N ASP A 62 -17.63 -20.52 2.99
CA ASP A 62 -17.19 -20.61 4.37
C ASP A 62 -17.87 -19.53 5.24
N SER A 63 -18.66 -20.00 6.21
CA SER A 63 -19.43 -19.16 7.14
C SER A 63 -18.55 -18.38 8.12
N ASP A 64 -17.29 -18.80 8.32
CA ASP A 64 -16.36 -18.11 9.22
C ASP A 64 -15.62 -16.95 8.52
N GLN A 65 -15.93 -16.67 7.24
CA GLN A 65 -15.38 -15.50 6.55
C GLN A 65 -15.90 -14.18 7.12
N LYS A 66 -14.99 -13.45 7.76
CA LYS A 66 -15.27 -12.12 8.31
C LYS A 66 -15.04 -11.05 7.25
N THR A 67 -16.09 -10.28 6.93
CA THR A 67 -15.94 -9.09 6.09
C THR A 67 -15.28 -7.97 6.90
N LEU A 68 -14.13 -7.50 6.46
CA LEU A 68 -13.44 -6.36 7.09
C LEU A 68 -14.05 -5.06 6.57
N VAL A 69 -14.73 -4.31 7.44
CA VAL A 69 -15.20 -2.95 7.13
C VAL A 69 -14.06 -1.98 7.45
N PHE A 70 -13.49 -1.37 6.43
CA PHE A 70 -12.45 -0.36 6.62
C PHE A 70 -13.09 0.98 7.02
N GLN A 71 -12.92 1.39 8.28
CA GLN A 71 -13.30 2.72 8.74
C GLN A 71 -12.14 3.69 8.45
N GLN A 72 -12.30 4.51 7.42
CA GLN A 72 -11.33 5.58 7.14
C GLN A 72 -11.44 6.66 8.22
N ARG A 73 -10.57 6.59 9.22
CA ARG A 73 -10.43 7.63 10.25
C ARG A 73 -9.78 8.87 9.61
N SER A 74 -10.62 9.77 9.11
CA SER A 74 -10.18 11.03 8.52
C SER A 74 -9.91 12.08 9.61
N GLU A 75 -8.96 11.79 10.51
CA GLU A 75 -8.42 12.78 11.46
C GLU A 75 -7.04 13.22 11.00
N MET A 76 -7.01 13.96 9.89
CA MET A 76 -5.87 14.80 9.52
C MET A 76 -6.44 16.19 9.26
N GLY A 77 -6.35 17.06 10.28
CA GLY A 77 -6.72 18.45 10.15
C GLY A 77 -5.84 19.13 9.10
N ILE A 78 -6.47 19.81 8.15
CA ILE A 78 -5.80 20.71 7.22
C ILE A 78 -4.93 21.69 8.01
N MET A 79 -3.61 21.59 7.92
CA MET A 79 -2.74 22.67 8.42
C MET A 79 -2.87 23.80 7.41
N THR A 80 -3.81 24.71 7.68
CA THR A 80 -3.90 25.99 6.98
C THR A 80 -2.60 26.73 7.29
N TRP A 81 -1.73 26.86 6.29
CA TRP A 81 -0.59 27.76 6.36
C TRP A 81 -1.15 29.16 6.14
N ASP A 82 -1.46 29.87 7.22
CA ASP A 82 -1.81 31.28 7.13
C ASP A 82 -0.57 32.05 6.68
N GLN A 83 -0.63 32.60 5.48
CA GLN A 83 0.45 33.32 4.84
C GLN A 83 0.49 34.73 5.44
N GLY A 84 1.04 34.88 6.64
CA GLY A 84 1.13 36.19 7.27
C GLY A 84 1.40 36.20 8.76
N GLN A 85 2.54 35.66 9.22
CA GLN A 85 3.18 36.13 10.45
C GLN A 85 4.62 35.61 10.57
N SER A 86 5.57 36.54 10.55
CA SER A 86 6.96 36.33 10.96
C SER A 86 7.03 36.34 12.48
N PRO A 87 7.65 35.34 13.15
CA PRO A 87 8.07 35.48 14.52
C PRO A 87 9.60 35.35 14.62
N ARG A 88 10.26 36.49 14.83
CA ARG A 88 11.46 36.49 15.67
C ARG A 88 11.01 36.09 17.07
N SER A 89 11.47 34.96 17.57
CA SER A 89 11.88 34.73 18.97
C SER A 89 12.13 33.24 19.19
N LEU A 90 13.41 32.88 19.26
CA LEU A 90 13.86 31.60 19.79
C LEU A 90 13.56 31.56 21.30
N SER A 91 12.57 30.76 21.71
CA SER A 91 12.51 30.25 23.09
C SER A 91 12.96 28.79 23.08
N SER A 92 13.95 28.52 23.93
CA SER A 92 14.69 27.26 24.04
C SER A 92 13.79 26.05 24.35
N PRO A 93 14.14 24.84 23.87
CA PRO A 93 13.49 23.61 24.33
C PRO A 93 13.91 23.28 25.77
N PRO A 94 13.04 22.70 26.61
CA PRO A 94 13.39 22.24 27.94
C PRO A 94 14.27 20.98 27.87
N SER A 95 15.35 21.00 28.65
CA SER A 95 16.29 19.89 28.87
C SER A 95 15.57 18.64 29.39
N ARG A 96 15.52 17.57 28.59
CA ARG A 96 15.14 16.23 29.07
C ARG A 96 16.38 15.53 29.60
N SER A 97 16.45 15.39 30.92
CA SER A 97 17.48 14.64 31.64
C SER A 97 17.48 13.17 31.21
N LEU A 98 18.60 12.70 30.67
CA LEU A 98 18.85 11.28 30.41
C LEU A 98 19.20 10.60 31.74
N THR A 99 18.24 9.94 32.39
CA THR A 99 18.56 9.01 33.48
C THR A 99 18.88 7.65 32.85
N THR A 100 20.18 7.41 32.67
CA THR A 100 20.72 6.07 32.44
C THR A 100 20.51 5.27 33.72
N SER A 101 19.47 4.42 33.76
CA SER A 101 19.33 3.37 34.76
C SER A 101 20.24 2.21 34.36
N ARG A 102 21.47 2.23 34.89
CA ARG A 102 22.41 1.12 34.83
C ARG A 102 22.25 0.33 36.12
N SER A 103 21.56 -0.80 36.07
CA SER A 103 21.48 -1.75 37.19
C SER A 103 22.89 -2.25 37.56
N PRO A 104 23.29 -2.19 38.85
CA PRO A 104 24.54 -2.76 39.30
C PRO A 104 24.37 -4.25 39.64
N ALA A 105 25.30 -5.06 39.13
CA ALA A 105 25.59 -6.38 39.66
C ALA A 105 26.36 -6.24 40.98
N LEU A 106 25.84 -6.79 42.08
CA LEU A 106 26.58 -7.12 43.31
C LEU A 106 25.95 -8.40 43.87
N LEU A 107 26.66 -9.53 43.73
CA LEU A 107 27.49 -10.15 44.75
C LEU A 107 26.66 -10.82 45.87
N VAL A 108 26.46 -12.13 45.72
CA VAL A 108 25.83 -13.01 46.72
C VAL A 108 26.88 -13.38 47.78
N PRO A 109 26.61 -13.24 49.09
CA PRO A 109 27.44 -13.85 50.11
C PRO A 109 27.04 -15.32 50.30
N SER A 110 28.01 -16.23 50.22
CA SER A 110 27.86 -17.63 50.64
C SER A 110 28.46 -17.77 52.04
N SER A 111 27.66 -18.26 52.98
CA SER A 111 28.03 -18.59 54.34
C SER A 111 27.49 -19.99 54.66
N ALA A 112 28.31 -20.75 55.40
CA ALA A 112 28.20 -22.15 55.84
C ALA A 112 28.72 -23.22 54.86
#